data_AF-A0A1W7CVD8-F1
#
_entry.id   AF-A0A1W7CVD8-F1
#
_cell.length_a   1.000
_cell.length_b   1.000
_cell.length_c   1.000
_cell.angle_alpha   90.00
_cell.angle_beta   90.00
_cell.angle_gamma   90.00
#
_symmetry.space_group_name_H-M   'P 1'
#
loop_
_entity.id
_entity.type
_entity.pdbx_description
1 polymer ?
#
loop_
_entity_poly.entity_id
_entity_poly.type
_entity_poly.pdbx_seq_one_letter_code
_entity_poly.pdbx_strand_id
1 'polypeptide(L)'
;MDVGNVRAALARKGLSAAEAARRIRYDPAYLSRVLNGRQAPSAALEQSLAALLDLDEGDECAQYAMRHPTRLDRAAVAALADALAAQRRADDVVGPVPLLPAAETHRTVLLRLLRDARGPERDALGEVAAEHCAFLGWLHVQLRSDRAVPVLHEGERIAREVGSGPLIAQSLNFLACHWRTRGDHRRAAEHFDAVTRTDGVHLTQKAANTARAAEQTAKAGDRTAARTLLRAAEHLGERAANRTPPEAAYWLRGQAFQLLNQGIAHDAIGDGKSAREHIAAGLAGIPALHLSAPWISDYVSPEQLRELSPP
;
A
#
# COMPACT_ATOMS: atom_id res chain seq x y z
N MET A 1 -9.15 23.08 0.55
CA MET A 1 -8.11 22.34 -0.22
C MET A 1 -6.88 22.08 0.66
N ASP A 2 -6.30 20.87 0.65
CA ASP A 2 -5.01 20.61 1.33
C ASP A 2 -3.83 21.06 0.45
N VAL A 3 -3.09 22.06 0.91
CA VAL A 3 -1.98 22.68 0.20
C VAL A 3 -0.81 21.71 -0.06
N GLY A 4 -0.61 20.73 0.83
CA GLY A 4 0.41 19.68 0.67
C GLY A 4 0.12 18.80 -0.54
N ASN A 5 -1.15 18.40 -0.70
CA ASN A 5 -1.62 17.57 -1.82
C ASN A 5 -1.51 18.29 -3.18
N VAL A 6 -1.75 19.60 -3.20
CA VAL A 6 -1.64 20.42 -4.43
C VAL A 6 -0.20 20.50 -4.93
N ARG A 7 0.78 20.68 -4.02
CA ARG A 7 2.20 20.72 -4.38
C ARG A 7 2.70 19.38 -4.91
N ALA A 8 2.29 18.29 -4.28
CA ALA A 8 2.62 16.94 -4.74
C ALA A 8 2.01 16.65 -6.13
N ALA A 9 0.77 17.09 -6.38
CA ALA A 9 0.10 16.94 -7.67
C ALA A 9 0.78 17.77 -8.79
N LEU A 10 1.18 19.01 -8.50
CA LEU A 10 1.94 19.85 -9.42
C LEU A 10 3.28 19.19 -9.82
N ALA A 11 4.01 18.66 -8.84
CA ALA A 11 5.27 17.96 -9.08
C ALA A 11 5.08 16.72 -9.98
N ARG A 12 4.02 15.94 -9.75
CA ARG A 12 3.69 14.76 -10.55
C ARG A 12 3.38 15.09 -12.01
N LYS A 13 2.73 16.23 -12.26
CA LYS A 13 2.44 16.75 -13.62
C LYS A 13 3.61 17.53 -14.24
N GLY A 14 4.75 17.64 -13.55
CA GLY A 14 5.91 18.41 -14.02
C GLY A 14 5.64 19.92 -14.14
N LEU A 15 4.67 20.44 -13.38
CA LEU A 15 4.27 21.84 -13.42
C LEU A 15 4.95 22.63 -12.28
N SER A 16 5.60 23.73 -12.63
CA SER A 16 6.03 24.72 -11.64
C SER A 16 4.83 25.55 -11.16
N ALA A 17 4.92 26.14 -9.96
CA ALA A 17 3.88 27.04 -9.47
C ALA A 17 3.65 28.25 -10.41
N ALA A 18 4.71 28.77 -11.03
CA ALA A 18 4.61 29.85 -12.00
C ALA A 18 3.87 29.42 -13.28
N GLU A 19 4.16 28.22 -13.78
CA GLU A 19 3.50 27.66 -14.96
C GLU A 19 2.04 27.32 -14.68
N ALA A 20 1.74 26.79 -13.50
CA ALA A 20 0.38 26.54 -13.05
C ALA A 20 -0.43 27.83 -13.00
N ALA A 21 0.07 28.88 -12.33
CA ALA A 21 -0.55 30.20 -12.24
C ALA A 21 -0.90 30.77 -13.63
N ARG A 22 0.04 30.66 -14.57
CA ARG A 22 -0.16 31.11 -15.96
C ARG A 22 -1.30 30.37 -16.66
N ARG A 23 -1.39 29.05 -16.49
CA ARG A 23 -2.45 28.23 -17.11
C ARG A 23 -3.85 28.50 -16.54
N ILE A 24 -3.94 28.74 -15.23
CA ILE A 24 -5.21 29.09 -14.57
C ILE A 24 -5.51 30.59 -14.59
N ARG A 25 -4.66 31.40 -15.25
CA ARG A 25 -4.78 32.88 -15.35
C ARG A 25 -4.87 33.58 -13.98
N TYR A 26 -4.02 33.16 -13.04
CA TYR A 26 -3.85 33.82 -11.75
C TYR A 26 -2.46 34.46 -11.64
N ASP A 27 -2.34 35.43 -10.74
CA ASP A 27 -1.07 36.03 -10.36
C ASP A 27 -0.14 34.98 -9.71
N PRO A 28 1.10 34.81 -10.19
CA PRO A 28 2.05 33.84 -9.63
C PRO A 28 2.40 34.09 -8.16
N ALA A 29 2.44 35.36 -7.73
CA ALA A 29 2.75 35.69 -6.34
C ALA A 29 1.58 35.36 -5.40
N TYR A 30 0.34 35.50 -5.86
CA TYR A 30 -0.85 35.03 -5.16
C TYR A 30 -0.87 33.51 -5.01
N LEU A 31 -0.67 32.76 -6.10
CA LEU A 31 -0.60 31.30 -6.03
C LEU A 31 0.54 30.83 -5.12
N SER A 32 1.71 31.48 -5.18
CA SER A 32 2.83 31.16 -4.30
C SER A 32 2.50 31.39 -2.82
N ARG A 33 1.81 32.49 -2.46
CA ARG A 33 1.38 32.73 -1.08
C ARG A 33 0.40 31.67 -0.58
N VAL A 34 -0.53 31.26 -1.43
CA VAL A 34 -1.49 30.18 -1.13
C VAL A 34 -0.77 28.85 -0.95
N LEU A 35 0.14 28.47 -1.86
CA LEU A 35 0.90 27.22 -1.79
C LEU A 35 1.89 27.15 -0.62
N ASN A 36 2.20 28.29 0.00
CA ASN A 36 3.04 28.38 1.19
C ASN A 36 2.22 28.64 2.47
N GLY A 37 0.88 28.53 2.42
CA GLY A 37 0.00 28.71 3.57
C GLY A 37 -0.05 30.13 4.13
N ARG A 38 0.47 31.12 3.39
CA ARG A 38 0.51 32.54 3.80
C ARG A 38 -0.77 33.30 3.47
N GLN A 39 -1.66 32.71 2.68
CA GLN A 39 -2.94 33.27 2.32
C GLN A 39 -3.95 32.16 2.03
N ALA A 40 -5.20 32.33 2.46
CA ALA A 40 -6.26 31.39 2.14
C ALA A 40 -6.62 31.48 0.64
N PRO A 41 -6.87 30.34 -0.03
CA PRO A 41 -7.33 30.35 -1.42
C PRO A 41 -8.75 30.89 -1.52
N SER A 42 -9.07 31.50 -2.66
CA SER A 42 -10.46 31.75 -3.03
C SER A 42 -11.08 30.48 -3.62
N ALA A 43 -12.41 30.32 -3.50
CA ALA A 43 -13.12 29.17 -4.07
C ALA A 43 -12.89 29.02 -5.59
N ALA A 44 -12.78 30.13 -6.33
CA ALA A 44 -12.48 30.12 -7.76
C ALA A 44 -11.05 29.63 -8.08
N LEU A 45 -10.07 29.97 -7.22
CA LEU A 45 -8.71 29.44 -7.33
C LEU A 45 -8.70 27.95 -7.04
N GLU A 46 -9.46 27.50 -6.03
CA GLU A 46 -9.56 26.09 -5.67
C GLU A 46 -10.09 25.26 -6.86
N GLN A 47 -11.20 25.68 -7.46
CA GLN A 47 -11.80 25.02 -8.64
C GLN A 47 -10.83 25.02 -9.84
N SER A 48 -10.14 26.13 -10.09
CA SER A 48 -9.21 26.22 -11.23
C SER A 48 -7.99 25.31 -11.06
N LEU A 49 -7.49 25.17 -9.84
CA LEU A 49 -6.39 24.26 -9.51
C LEU A 49 -6.85 22.81 -9.58
N ALA A 50 -8.04 22.49 -9.08
CA ALA A 50 -8.59 21.16 -9.12
C ALA A 50 -8.81 20.69 -10.58
N ALA A 51 -9.37 21.56 -11.43
CA ALA A 51 -9.51 21.31 -12.87
C ALA A 51 -8.16 21.18 -13.60
N LEU A 52 -7.16 22.02 -13.30
CA LEU A 52 -5.83 21.90 -13.92
C LEU A 52 -5.13 20.58 -13.55
N LEU A 53 -5.37 20.12 -12.33
CA LEU A 53 -4.70 18.96 -11.75
C LEU A 53 -5.49 17.66 -11.91
N ASP A 54 -6.65 17.70 -12.59
CA ASP A 54 -7.63 16.62 -12.71
C ASP A 54 -7.99 16.00 -11.35
N LEU A 55 -8.01 16.82 -10.30
CA LEU A 55 -8.33 16.37 -8.94
C LEU A 55 -9.83 16.16 -8.75
N ASP A 56 -10.66 16.76 -9.61
CA ASP A 56 -12.11 16.65 -9.54
C ASP A 56 -12.65 15.46 -10.37
N GLU A 57 -12.18 15.21 -11.60
CA GLU A 57 -12.86 14.23 -12.48
C GLU A 57 -12.82 12.77 -11.98
N GLY A 58 -11.67 12.30 -11.45
CA GLY A 58 -11.55 10.93 -10.95
C GLY A 58 -12.29 10.71 -9.62
N ASP A 59 -12.23 11.70 -8.73
CA ASP A 59 -12.85 11.67 -7.40
C ASP A 59 -14.38 11.92 -7.50
N GLU A 60 -14.82 12.80 -8.41
CA GLU A 60 -16.23 12.98 -8.76
C GLU A 60 -16.80 11.76 -9.47
N CYS A 61 -16.07 11.09 -10.38
CA CYS A 61 -16.52 9.86 -11.01
C CYS A 61 -16.65 8.71 -9.99
N ALA A 62 -15.68 8.55 -9.08
CA ALA A 62 -15.76 7.56 -8.01
C ALA A 62 -16.93 7.86 -7.06
N GLN A 63 -17.08 9.12 -6.61
CA GLN A 63 -18.20 9.55 -5.77
C GLN A 63 -19.55 9.42 -6.49
N TYR A 64 -19.61 9.71 -7.79
CA TYR A 64 -20.81 9.57 -8.62
C TYR A 64 -21.18 8.10 -8.78
N ALA A 65 -20.24 7.21 -9.11
CA ALA A 65 -20.47 5.77 -9.19
C ALA A 65 -20.96 5.20 -7.85
N MET A 66 -20.43 5.70 -6.74
CA MET A 66 -20.88 5.34 -5.40
C MET A 66 -22.29 5.85 -5.06
N ARG A 67 -22.70 7.02 -5.59
CA ARG A 67 -24.03 7.63 -5.36
C ARG A 67 -25.08 7.15 -6.37
N HIS A 68 -24.68 6.69 -7.54
CA HIS A 68 -25.55 6.32 -8.67
C HIS A 68 -25.21 4.91 -9.20
N PRO A 69 -25.57 3.85 -8.45
CA PRO A 69 -25.13 2.47 -8.70
C PRO A 69 -25.72 1.80 -9.96
N THR A 70 -26.49 2.50 -10.79
CA THR A 70 -27.28 1.91 -11.88
C THR A 70 -26.54 1.76 -13.20
N ARG A 71 -25.31 2.28 -13.33
CA ARG A 71 -24.42 2.03 -14.47
C ARG A 71 -22.98 1.75 -14.01
N LEU A 72 -22.70 0.49 -13.72
CA LEU A 72 -21.32 0.04 -13.57
C LEU A 72 -20.75 -0.20 -14.97
N ASP A 73 -20.03 0.78 -15.50
CA ASP A 73 -19.23 0.61 -16.69
C ASP A 73 -17.73 0.55 -16.35
N ARG A 74 -16.91 0.29 -17.36
CA ARG A 74 -15.46 0.18 -17.20
C ARG A 74 -14.83 1.46 -16.66
N ALA A 75 -15.35 2.63 -17.00
CA ALA A 75 -14.82 3.92 -16.53
C ALA A 75 -15.11 4.11 -15.04
N ALA A 76 -16.32 3.74 -14.58
CA ALA A 76 -16.67 3.74 -13.17
C ALA A 76 -15.78 2.81 -12.35
N VAL A 77 -15.52 1.58 -12.83
CA VAL A 77 -14.61 0.64 -12.15
C VAL A 77 -13.18 1.20 -12.08
N ALA A 78 -12.69 1.82 -13.15
CA ALA A 78 -11.37 2.45 -13.16
C ALA A 78 -11.27 3.60 -12.15
N ALA A 79 -12.28 4.47 -12.08
CA ALA A 79 -12.33 5.56 -11.11
C ALA A 79 -12.31 5.04 -9.64
N LEU A 80 -13.02 3.94 -9.37
CA LEU A 80 -13.00 3.29 -8.05
C LEU A 80 -11.61 2.71 -7.71
N ALA A 81 -10.92 2.13 -8.70
CA ALA A 81 -9.55 1.64 -8.54
C ALA A 81 -8.56 2.79 -8.27
N ASP A 82 -8.69 3.91 -8.98
CA ASP A 82 -7.84 5.09 -8.79
C ASP A 82 -8.07 5.74 -7.41
N ALA A 83 -9.33 5.83 -6.97
CA ALA A 83 -9.67 6.30 -5.62
C ALA A 83 -9.05 5.41 -4.53
N LEU A 84 -9.10 4.09 -4.69
CA LEU A 84 -8.42 3.15 -3.78
C LEU A 84 -6.91 3.35 -3.77
N ALA A 85 -6.28 3.50 -4.94
CA ALA A 85 -4.84 3.77 -5.03
C ALA A 85 -4.46 5.08 -4.33
N ALA A 86 -5.28 6.12 -4.46
CA ALA A 86 -5.11 7.38 -3.74
C ALA A 86 -5.23 7.22 -2.22
N GLN A 87 -6.21 6.44 -1.73
CA GLN A 87 -6.34 6.14 -0.30
C GLN A 87 -5.12 5.38 0.25
N ARG A 88 -4.56 4.44 -0.51
CA ARG A 88 -3.31 3.74 -0.12
C ARG A 88 -2.14 4.71 0.01
N ARG A 89 -1.98 5.62 -0.94
CA ARG A 89 -0.92 6.65 -0.86
C ARG A 89 -1.16 7.67 0.25
N ALA A 90 -2.42 7.91 0.62
CA ALA A 90 -2.74 8.74 1.78
C ALA A 90 -2.30 8.08 3.09
N ASP A 91 -2.43 6.75 3.23
CA ASP A 91 -1.97 6.00 4.42
C ASP A 91 -0.48 6.19 4.69
N ASP A 92 0.33 6.30 3.63
CA ASP A 92 1.77 6.61 3.73
C ASP A 92 2.07 7.93 4.45
N VAL A 93 1.09 8.84 4.54
CA VAL A 93 1.26 10.19 5.09
C VAL A 93 0.47 10.38 6.38
N VAL A 94 -0.82 10.06 6.35
CA VAL A 94 -1.76 10.38 7.45
C VAL A 94 -2.04 9.20 8.38
N GLY A 95 -1.63 7.99 7.97
CA GLY A 95 -1.86 6.76 8.72
C GLY A 95 -3.33 6.32 8.76
N PRO A 96 -3.64 5.31 9.60
CA PRO A 96 -4.88 4.55 9.46
C PRO A 96 -6.12 5.26 10.03
N VAL A 97 -5.99 6.06 11.10
CA VAL A 97 -7.14 6.61 11.83
C VAL A 97 -8.02 7.52 10.96
N PRO A 98 -7.47 8.49 10.20
CA PRO A 98 -8.30 9.39 9.40
C PRO A 98 -8.99 8.69 8.21
N LEU A 99 -8.44 7.57 7.76
CA LEU A 99 -8.90 6.87 6.55
C LEU A 99 -10.01 5.84 6.84
N LEU A 100 -10.06 5.32 8.07
CA LEU A 100 -10.98 4.25 8.46
C LEU A 100 -12.46 4.52 8.10
N PRO A 101 -13.08 5.67 8.46
CA PRO A 101 -14.51 5.88 8.22
C PRO A 101 -14.87 5.84 6.73
N ALA A 102 -14.03 6.45 5.88
CA ALA A 102 -14.20 6.45 4.44
C ALA A 102 -13.97 5.04 3.86
N ALA A 103 -12.92 4.35 4.28
CA ALA A 103 -12.62 3.00 3.84
C ALA A 103 -13.74 2.00 4.21
N GLU A 104 -14.34 2.08 5.40
CA GLU A 104 -15.49 1.24 5.77
C GLU A 104 -16.73 1.52 4.91
N THR A 105 -17.00 2.80 4.63
CA THR A 105 -18.11 3.22 3.76
C THR A 105 -17.91 2.70 2.34
N HIS A 106 -16.71 2.89 1.78
CA HIS A 106 -16.36 2.44 0.44
C HIS A 106 -16.47 0.92 0.31
N ARG A 107 -16.00 0.15 1.30
CA ARG A 107 -16.17 -1.31 1.32
C ARG A 107 -17.65 -1.69 1.20
N THR A 108 -18.51 -1.06 2.00
CA THR A 108 -19.95 -1.38 2.01
C THR A 108 -20.59 -1.12 0.65
N VAL A 109 -20.23 -0.02 0.00
CA VAL A 109 -20.72 0.33 -1.34
C VAL A 109 -20.19 -0.64 -2.40
N LEU A 110 -18.88 -0.92 -2.41
CA LEU A 110 -18.25 -1.84 -3.36
C LEU A 110 -18.85 -3.25 -3.27
N LEU A 111 -19.08 -3.78 -2.07
CA LEU A 111 -19.67 -5.10 -1.88
C LEU A 111 -21.14 -5.15 -2.32
N ARG A 112 -21.88 -4.04 -2.18
CA ARG A 112 -23.24 -3.93 -2.72
C ARG A 112 -23.23 -3.93 -4.24
N LEU A 113 -22.39 -3.08 -4.85
CA LEU A 113 -22.22 -3.02 -6.31
C LEU A 113 -21.81 -4.38 -6.89
N LEU A 114 -20.88 -5.08 -6.23
CA LEU A 114 -20.37 -6.38 -6.68
C LEU A 114 -21.47 -7.45 -6.69
N ARG A 115 -22.42 -7.39 -5.75
CA ARG A 115 -23.55 -8.33 -5.68
C ARG A 115 -24.49 -8.19 -6.88
N ASP A 116 -24.67 -6.97 -7.36
CA ASP A 116 -25.59 -6.64 -8.44
C ASP A 116 -24.91 -6.70 -9.82
N ALA A 117 -23.58 -6.58 -9.88
CA ALA A 117 -22.79 -6.63 -11.10
C ALA A 117 -22.81 -8.01 -11.78
N ARG A 118 -22.71 -8.03 -13.12
CA ARG A 118 -22.63 -9.25 -13.94
C ARG A 118 -21.59 -9.06 -15.04
N GLY A 119 -21.13 -10.17 -15.64
CA GLY A 119 -20.22 -10.14 -16.78
C GLY A 119 -18.80 -9.65 -16.43
N PRO A 120 -18.02 -9.22 -17.43
CA PRO A 120 -16.62 -8.80 -17.24
C PRO A 120 -16.43 -7.66 -16.23
N GLU A 121 -17.39 -6.75 -16.13
CA GLU A 121 -17.37 -5.63 -15.19
C GLU A 121 -17.51 -6.11 -13.74
N ARG A 122 -18.17 -7.25 -13.51
CA ARG A 122 -18.23 -7.88 -12.18
C ARG A 122 -16.86 -8.34 -11.72
N ASP A 123 -16.06 -8.93 -12.60
CA ASP A 123 -14.74 -9.45 -12.22
C ASP A 123 -13.75 -8.31 -11.98
N ALA A 124 -13.77 -7.29 -12.83
CA ALA A 124 -12.98 -6.07 -12.62
C ALA A 124 -13.37 -5.36 -11.32
N LEU A 125 -14.67 -5.23 -11.01
CA LEU A 125 -15.12 -4.70 -9.73
C LEU A 125 -14.74 -5.62 -8.55
N GLY A 126 -14.72 -6.94 -8.77
CA GLY A 126 -14.30 -7.92 -7.78
C GLY A 126 -12.84 -7.75 -7.39
N GLU A 127 -11.95 -7.45 -8.34
CA GLU A 127 -10.56 -7.09 -8.04
C GLU A 127 -10.46 -5.84 -7.16
N VAL A 128 -11.18 -4.77 -7.51
CA VAL A 128 -11.22 -3.53 -6.71
C VAL A 128 -11.78 -3.80 -5.31
N ALA A 129 -12.86 -4.56 -5.19
CA ALA A 129 -13.47 -4.90 -3.91
C ALA A 129 -12.54 -5.77 -3.03
N ALA A 130 -11.83 -6.74 -3.64
CA ALA A 130 -10.87 -7.57 -2.94
C ALA A 130 -9.67 -6.75 -2.43
N GLU A 131 -9.09 -5.89 -3.28
CA GLU A 131 -8.01 -4.99 -2.87
C GLU A 131 -8.47 -4.01 -1.79
N HIS A 132 -9.68 -3.48 -1.89
CA HIS A 132 -10.24 -2.57 -0.89
C HIS A 132 -10.41 -3.25 0.48
N CYS A 133 -10.86 -4.51 0.48
CA CYS A 133 -10.91 -5.30 1.71
C CYS A 133 -9.50 -5.56 2.28
N ALA A 134 -8.52 -5.88 1.43
CA ALA A 134 -7.14 -6.04 1.87
C ALA A 134 -6.59 -4.75 2.50
N PHE A 135 -6.85 -3.59 1.89
CA PHE A 135 -6.46 -2.28 2.41
C PHE A 135 -7.15 -1.94 3.73
N LEU A 136 -8.47 -2.08 3.85
CA LEU A 136 -9.17 -1.84 5.11
C LEU A 136 -8.69 -2.80 6.22
N GLY A 137 -8.45 -4.05 5.86
CA GLY A 137 -7.84 -5.04 6.74
C GLY A 137 -6.48 -4.58 7.27
N TRP A 138 -5.64 -4.03 6.39
CA TRP A 138 -4.35 -3.45 6.77
C TRP A 138 -4.48 -2.27 7.73
N LEU A 139 -5.42 -1.34 7.50
CA LEU A 139 -5.68 -0.25 8.44
C LEU A 139 -6.03 -0.78 9.84
N HIS A 140 -6.85 -1.83 9.91
CA HIS A 140 -7.16 -2.51 11.17
C HIS A 140 -5.95 -3.23 11.80
N VAL A 141 -5.06 -3.82 10.99
CA VAL A 141 -3.81 -4.43 11.49
C VAL A 141 -2.92 -3.39 12.15
N GLN A 142 -2.72 -2.23 11.51
CA GLN A 142 -1.92 -1.13 12.09
C GLN A 142 -2.47 -0.67 13.44
N LEU A 143 -3.79 -0.70 13.62
CA LEU A 143 -4.48 -0.36 14.87
C LEU A 143 -4.66 -1.55 15.82
N ARG A 144 -4.08 -2.71 15.49
CA ARG A 144 -4.23 -3.97 16.24
C ARG A 144 -5.68 -4.36 16.53
N SER A 145 -6.60 -4.04 15.62
CA SER A 145 -8.02 -4.37 15.76
C SER A 145 -8.32 -5.79 15.30
N ASP A 146 -9.16 -6.52 16.05
CA ASP A 146 -9.62 -7.87 15.69
C ASP A 146 -10.56 -7.86 14.47
N ARG A 147 -11.06 -6.68 14.07
CA ARG A 147 -11.81 -6.49 12.81
C ARG A 147 -10.98 -6.80 11.56
N ALA A 148 -9.65 -6.81 11.67
CA ALA A 148 -8.77 -7.12 10.55
C ALA A 148 -9.07 -8.50 9.93
N VAL A 149 -9.19 -9.54 10.75
CA VAL A 149 -9.32 -10.94 10.29
C VAL A 149 -10.54 -11.17 9.40
N PRO A 150 -11.78 -10.85 9.82
CA PRO A 150 -12.96 -11.09 8.98
C PRO A 150 -12.92 -10.28 7.67
N VAL A 151 -12.39 -9.05 7.69
CA VAL A 151 -12.28 -8.21 6.49
C VAL A 151 -11.24 -8.78 5.52
N LEU A 152 -10.10 -9.26 6.02
CA LEU A 152 -9.05 -9.88 5.20
C LEU A 152 -9.52 -11.19 4.57
N HIS A 153 -10.26 -12.03 5.29
CA HIS A 153 -10.84 -13.25 4.72
C HIS A 153 -11.91 -12.97 3.66
N GLU A 154 -12.68 -11.89 3.80
CA GLU A 154 -13.61 -11.48 2.75
C GLU A 154 -12.88 -11.04 1.48
N GLY A 155 -11.81 -10.25 1.62
CA GLY A 155 -10.94 -9.87 0.50
C GLY A 155 -10.30 -11.09 -0.18
N GLU A 156 -9.77 -12.03 0.60
CA GLU A 156 -9.21 -13.28 0.09
C GLU A 156 -10.25 -14.09 -0.68
N ARG A 157 -11.47 -14.25 -0.15
CA ARG A 157 -12.56 -14.97 -0.82
C ARG A 157 -12.91 -14.33 -2.16
N ILE A 158 -13.07 -13.02 -2.21
CA ILE A 158 -13.40 -12.31 -3.46
C ILE A 158 -12.24 -12.46 -4.46
N ALA A 159 -10.99 -12.32 -4.01
CA ALA A 159 -9.81 -12.51 -4.86
C ALA A 159 -9.74 -13.93 -5.46
N ARG A 160 -10.13 -14.96 -4.69
CA ARG A 160 -10.25 -16.34 -5.20
C ARG A 160 -11.35 -16.47 -6.25
N GLU A 161 -12.50 -15.84 -6.05
CA GLU A 161 -13.61 -15.87 -7.01
C GLU A 161 -13.25 -15.23 -8.36
N VAL A 162 -12.43 -14.19 -8.37
CA VAL A 162 -11.93 -13.55 -9.61
C VAL A 162 -10.60 -14.13 -10.10
N GLY A 163 -10.03 -15.13 -9.41
CA GLY A 163 -8.78 -15.79 -9.80
C GLY A 163 -7.52 -14.92 -9.69
N SER A 164 -7.51 -13.90 -8.83
CA SER A 164 -6.39 -12.96 -8.70
C SER A 164 -5.36 -13.41 -7.67
N GLY A 165 -4.33 -14.13 -8.12
CA GLY A 165 -3.19 -14.56 -7.30
C GLY A 165 -2.52 -13.46 -6.48
N PRO A 166 -2.19 -12.29 -7.05
CA PRO A 166 -1.60 -11.17 -6.32
C PRO A 166 -2.48 -10.61 -5.18
N LEU A 167 -3.81 -10.60 -5.35
CA LEU A 167 -4.73 -10.10 -4.32
C LEU A 167 -5.00 -11.12 -3.21
N ILE A 168 -5.00 -12.42 -3.55
CA ILE A 168 -4.98 -13.51 -2.55
C ILE A 168 -3.71 -13.37 -1.70
N ALA A 169 -2.55 -13.23 -2.35
CA ALA A 169 -1.27 -13.03 -1.69
C ALA A 169 -1.26 -11.80 -0.78
N GLN A 170 -1.89 -10.70 -1.22
CA GLN A 170 -1.95 -9.47 -0.42
C GLN A 170 -2.77 -9.64 0.87
N SER A 171 -3.91 -10.31 0.78
CA SER A 171 -4.76 -10.58 1.96
C SER A 171 -4.07 -11.51 2.95
N LEU A 172 -3.43 -12.57 2.46
CA LEU A 172 -2.64 -13.50 3.28
C LEU A 172 -1.43 -12.83 3.93
N ASN A 173 -0.71 -11.95 3.22
CA ASN A 173 0.38 -11.17 3.78
C ASN A 173 -0.09 -10.32 4.97
N PHE A 174 -1.24 -9.65 4.86
CA PHE A 174 -1.78 -8.86 5.95
C PHE A 174 -2.33 -9.70 7.11
N LEU A 175 -2.88 -10.90 6.84
CA LEU A 175 -3.19 -11.87 7.90
C LEU A 175 -1.92 -12.30 8.64
N ALA A 176 -0.83 -12.54 7.92
CA ALA A 176 0.45 -12.85 8.54
C ALA A 176 0.95 -11.69 9.43
N CYS A 177 0.83 -10.45 8.97
CA CYS A 177 1.12 -9.26 9.78
C CYS A 177 0.23 -9.17 11.03
N HIS A 178 -1.07 -9.46 10.92
CA HIS A 178 -1.97 -9.51 12.09
C HIS A 178 -1.45 -10.46 13.18
N TRP A 179 -1.16 -11.71 12.83
CA TRP A 179 -0.67 -12.69 13.81
C TRP A 179 0.71 -12.34 14.35
N ARG A 180 1.60 -11.85 13.49
CA ARG A 180 2.94 -11.40 13.87
C ARG A 180 2.88 -10.30 14.93
N THR A 181 2.03 -9.28 14.74
CA THR A 181 1.92 -8.16 15.70
C THR A 181 1.32 -8.58 17.04
N ARG A 182 0.67 -9.76 17.11
CA ARG A 182 0.19 -10.40 18.33
C ARG A 182 1.16 -11.42 18.94
N GLY A 183 2.33 -11.62 18.32
CA GLY A 183 3.35 -12.57 18.78
C GLY A 183 3.06 -14.03 18.44
N ASP A 184 2.02 -14.32 17.66
CA ASP A 184 1.76 -15.68 17.17
C ASP A 184 2.61 -15.97 15.93
N HIS A 185 3.89 -16.22 16.18
CA HIS A 185 4.90 -16.44 15.14
C HIS A 185 4.62 -17.68 14.30
N ARG A 186 3.97 -18.70 14.87
CA ARG A 186 3.62 -19.92 14.13
C ARG A 186 2.53 -19.62 13.09
N ARG A 187 1.42 -18.99 13.49
CA ARG A 187 0.38 -18.59 12.53
C ARG A 187 0.88 -17.58 11.51
N ALA A 188 1.73 -16.65 11.95
CA ALA A 188 2.35 -15.70 11.03
C ALA A 188 3.19 -16.41 9.95
N ALA A 189 4.03 -17.38 10.35
CA ALA A 189 4.82 -18.18 9.41
C ALA A 189 3.92 -18.97 8.44
N GLU A 190 2.86 -19.61 8.94
CA GLU A 190 1.89 -20.35 8.12
C GLU A 190 1.24 -19.48 7.03
N HIS A 191 0.84 -18.24 7.35
CA HIS A 191 0.25 -17.33 6.38
C HIS A 191 1.28 -16.75 5.39
N PHE A 192 2.47 -16.38 5.84
CA PHE A 192 3.55 -15.95 4.93
C PHE A 192 3.95 -17.05 3.95
N ASP A 193 4.04 -18.29 4.43
CA ASP A 193 4.33 -19.46 3.63
C ASP A 193 3.19 -19.78 2.63
N ALA A 194 1.93 -19.61 3.04
CA ALA A 194 0.77 -19.74 2.15
C ALA A 194 0.80 -18.75 0.96
N VAL A 195 1.33 -17.53 1.15
CA VAL A 195 1.56 -16.59 0.04
C VAL A 195 2.49 -17.20 -1.01
N THR A 196 3.56 -17.88 -0.59
CA THR A 196 4.56 -18.42 -1.52
C THR A 196 4.04 -19.57 -2.40
N ARG A 197 2.99 -20.26 -1.92
CA ARG A 197 2.26 -21.34 -2.61
C ARG A 197 1.04 -20.87 -3.40
N THR A 198 0.69 -19.59 -3.33
CA THR A 198 -0.49 -19.07 -4.03
C THR A 198 -0.26 -19.09 -5.54
N ASP A 199 -1.17 -19.73 -6.28
CA ASP A 199 -1.13 -19.73 -7.75
C ASP A 199 -1.24 -18.30 -8.28
N GLY A 200 -0.40 -17.95 -9.25
CA GLY A 200 -0.36 -16.60 -9.83
C GLY A 200 0.24 -15.52 -8.92
N VAL A 201 0.83 -15.87 -7.77
CA VAL A 201 1.53 -14.89 -6.92
C VAL A 201 2.64 -14.17 -7.68
N HIS A 202 2.73 -12.85 -7.52
CA HIS A 202 3.79 -12.07 -8.15
C HIS A 202 5.16 -12.34 -7.51
N LEU A 203 6.22 -12.33 -8.32
CA LEU A 203 7.56 -12.69 -7.86
C LEU A 203 8.08 -11.80 -6.72
N THR A 204 7.79 -10.50 -6.75
CA THR A 204 8.19 -9.55 -5.69
C THR A 204 7.50 -9.86 -4.36
N GLN A 205 6.21 -10.22 -4.40
CA GLN A 205 5.45 -10.65 -3.22
C GLN A 205 6.00 -11.99 -2.72
N LYS A 206 6.26 -12.95 -3.61
CA LYS A 206 6.83 -14.25 -3.25
C LYS A 206 8.19 -14.11 -2.56
N ALA A 207 9.09 -13.29 -3.09
CA ALA A 207 10.41 -13.03 -2.50
C ALA A 207 10.30 -12.45 -1.07
N ALA A 208 9.54 -11.35 -0.92
CA ALA A 208 9.35 -10.69 0.36
C ALA A 208 8.71 -11.62 1.40
N ASN A 209 7.64 -12.32 1.02
CA ASN A 209 6.92 -13.23 1.92
C ASN A 209 7.74 -14.48 2.27
N THR A 210 8.64 -14.95 1.41
CA THR A 210 9.56 -16.05 1.76
C THR A 210 10.55 -15.63 2.84
N ALA A 211 11.10 -14.41 2.76
CA ALA A 211 11.97 -13.87 3.82
C ALA A 211 11.19 -13.67 5.13
N ARG A 212 9.95 -13.17 5.06
CA ARG A 212 9.09 -13.03 6.25
C ARG A 212 8.68 -14.37 6.85
N ALA A 213 8.43 -15.40 6.03
CA ALA A 213 8.22 -16.76 6.50
C ALA A 213 9.47 -17.28 7.25
N ALA A 214 10.68 -17.02 6.72
CA ALA A 214 11.94 -17.39 7.38
C ALA A 214 12.07 -16.75 8.76
N GLU A 215 11.84 -15.44 8.86
CA GLU A 215 11.86 -14.72 10.14
C GLU A 215 10.88 -15.32 11.15
N GLN A 216 9.61 -15.49 10.77
CA GLN A 216 8.60 -15.99 11.70
C GLN A 216 8.84 -17.45 12.09
N THR A 217 9.36 -18.28 11.17
CA THR A 217 9.76 -19.67 11.45
C THR A 217 10.90 -19.73 12.47
N ALA A 218 11.89 -18.84 12.35
CA ALA A 218 12.97 -18.74 13.32
C ALA A 218 12.46 -18.32 14.71
N LYS A 219 11.56 -17.32 14.77
CA LYS A 219 10.92 -16.86 16.01
C LYS A 219 9.99 -17.90 16.63
N ALA A 220 9.42 -18.81 15.84
CA ALA A 220 8.67 -19.97 16.31
C ALA A 220 9.58 -21.13 16.80
N GLY A 221 10.91 -21.02 16.65
CA GLY A 221 11.90 -21.95 17.21
C GLY A 221 12.62 -22.82 16.18
N ASP A 222 12.19 -22.86 14.91
CA ASP A 222 12.82 -23.68 13.88
C ASP A 222 13.82 -22.89 13.03
N ARG A 223 15.03 -22.72 13.58
CA ARG A 223 16.12 -22.01 12.89
C ARG A 223 16.63 -22.74 11.65
N THR A 224 16.48 -24.06 11.56
CA THR A 224 16.99 -24.84 10.43
C THR A 224 16.10 -24.66 9.21
N ALA A 225 14.79 -24.76 9.38
CA ALA A 225 13.83 -24.44 8.32
C ALA A 225 13.95 -22.96 7.91
N ALA A 226 14.09 -22.05 8.87
CA ALA A 226 14.27 -20.63 8.61
C ALA A 226 15.48 -20.32 7.71
N ARG A 227 16.65 -20.94 7.96
CA ARG A 227 17.83 -20.77 7.10
C ARG A 227 17.59 -21.26 5.67
N THR A 228 16.80 -22.30 5.50
CA THR A 228 16.46 -22.82 4.17
C THR A 228 15.54 -21.85 3.42
N LEU A 229 14.52 -21.33 4.10
CA LEU A 229 13.63 -20.30 3.55
C LEU A 229 14.39 -19.02 3.20
N LEU A 230 15.32 -18.59 4.05
CA LEU A 230 16.10 -17.37 3.82
C LEU A 230 16.96 -17.46 2.56
N ARG A 231 17.67 -18.57 2.35
CA ARG A 231 18.42 -18.80 1.10
C ARG A 231 17.51 -18.75 -0.13
N ALA A 232 16.32 -19.33 -0.04
CA ALA A 232 15.34 -19.25 -1.12
C ALA A 232 14.87 -17.81 -1.35
N ALA A 233 14.66 -17.03 -0.29
CA ALA A 233 14.26 -15.63 -0.37
C ALA A 233 15.34 -14.74 -0.98
N GLU A 234 16.63 -14.99 -0.71
CA GLU A 234 17.76 -14.31 -1.33
C GLU A 234 17.76 -14.50 -2.85
N HIS A 235 17.69 -15.75 -3.29
CA HIS A 235 17.62 -16.07 -4.73
C HIS A 235 16.37 -15.49 -5.42
N LEU A 236 15.21 -15.51 -4.74
CA LEU A 236 14.00 -14.88 -5.26
C LEU A 236 14.10 -13.35 -5.32
N GLY A 237 14.74 -12.73 -4.32
CA GLY A 237 14.93 -11.29 -4.22
C GLY A 237 15.77 -10.73 -5.37
N GLU A 238 16.87 -11.39 -5.72
CA GLU A 238 17.70 -11.04 -6.89
C GLU A 238 16.88 -11.02 -8.19
N ARG A 239 16.04 -12.04 -8.40
CA ARG A 239 15.18 -12.15 -9.58
C ARG A 239 14.02 -11.15 -9.56
N ALA A 240 13.58 -10.75 -8.38
CA ALA A 240 12.50 -9.78 -8.18
C ALA A 240 12.95 -8.33 -8.41
N ALA A 241 14.25 -8.02 -8.27
CA ALA A 241 14.78 -6.65 -8.27
C ALA A 241 14.38 -5.81 -9.50
N ASN A 242 14.28 -6.45 -10.67
CA ASN A 242 13.92 -5.79 -11.94
C ASN A 242 12.45 -5.96 -12.33
N ARG A 243 11.59 -6.43 -11.41
CA ARG A 243 10.15 -6.64 -11.66
C ARG A 243 9.34 -5.49 -11.06
N THR A 244 8.44 -4.94 -11.86
CA THR A 244 7.42 -4.02 -11.35
C THR A 244 6.43 -4.80 -10.49
N PRO A 245 6.24 -4.46 -9.21
CA PRO A 245 5.26 -5.14 -8.37
C PRO A 245 3.82 -4.81 -8.83
N PRO A 246 2.82 -5.63 -8.43
CA PRO A 246 1.42 -5.26 -8.53
C PRO A 246 1.16 -3.96 -7.77
N GLU A 247 0.17 -3.18 -8.21
CA GLU A 247 -0.12 -1.88 -7.62
C GLU A 247 -0.55 -2.00 -6.13
N ALA A 248 -1.27 -3.07 -5.78
CA ALA A 248 -1.60 -3.43 -4.39
C ALA A 248 -0.36 -3.69 -3.49
N ALA A 249 0.82 -3.89 -4.07
CA ALA A 249 2.10 -4.14 -3.39
C ALA A 249 3.22 -3.19 -3.87
N TYR A 250 2.86 -1.98 -4.32
CA TYR A 250 3.73 -0.99 -4.97
C TYR A 250 5.05 -0.68 -4.22
N TRP A 251 5.06 -0.77 -2.89
CA TRP A 251 6.25 -0.47 -2.08
C TRP A 251 7.35 -1.50 -2.29
N LEU A 252 7.03 -2.71 -2.77
CA LEU A 252 8.01 -3.76 -3.11
C LEU A 252 8.79 -3.47 -4.40
N ARG A 253 8.78 -2.24 -4.90
CA ARG A 253 9.51 -1.83 -6.10
C ARG A 253 11.01 -1.82 -5.82
N GLY A 254 11.77 -2.42 -6.73
CA GLY A 254 13.22 -2.49 -6.62
C GLY A 254 13.69 -3.42 -5.51
N GLN A 255 14.91 -3.20 -5.01
CA GLN A 255 15.59 -4.14 -4.12
C GLN A 255 15.48 -3.77 -2.62
N ALA A 256 15.21 -2.50 -2.29
CA ALA A 256 15.29 -1.97 -0.93
C ALA A 256 14.48 -2.78 0.10
N PHE A 257 13.19 -3.00 -0.17
CA PHE A 257 12.34 -3.78 0.73
C PHE A 257 12.67 -5.29 0.72
N GLN A 258 13.27 -5.81 -0.36
CA GLN A 258 13.73 -7.22 -0.37
C GLN A 258 14.90 -7.39 0.60
N LEU A 259 15.88 -6.49 0.55
CA LEU A 259 17.03 -6.47 1.47
C LEU A 259 16.59 -6.27 2.92
N LEU A 260 15.64 -5.36 3.19
CA LEU A 260 15.07 -5.21 4.52
C LEU A 260 14.50 -6.53 5.05
N ASN A 261 13.64 -7.19 4.27
CA ASN A 261 13.01 -8.44 4.68
C ASN A 261 14.04 -9.55 4.94
N GLN A 262 15.08 -9.64 4.10
CA GLN A 262 16.19 -10.58 4.27
C GLN A 262 17.00 -10.26 5.54
N GLY A 263 17.31 -8.99 5.79
CA GLY A 263 18.05 -8.56 6.97
C GLY A 263 17.31 -8.86 8.29
N ILE A 264 15.99 -8.64 8.32
CA ILE A 264 15.14 -9.00 9.47
C ILE A 264 15.13 -10.52 9.68
N ALA A 265 15.14 -11.32 8.61
CA ALA A 265 15.22 -12.77 8.70
C ALA A 265 16.60 -13.26 9.18
N HIS A 266 17.70 -12.63 8.72
CA HIS A 266 19.06 -12.86 9.21
C HIS A 266 19.16 -12.61 10.72
N ASP A 267 18.57 -11.51 11.20
CA ASP A 267 18.55 -11.20 12.63
C ASP A 267 17.83 -12.30 13.43
N ALA A 268 16.66 -12.74 12.95
CA ALA A 268 15.87 -13.78 13.61
C ALA A 268 16.58 -15.13 13.73
N ILE A 269 17.47 -15.48 12.78
CA ILE A 269 18.29 -16.71 12.85
C ILE A 269 19.60 -16.53 13.64
N GLY A 270 19.89 -15.32 14.13
CA GLY A 270 21.08 -14.98 14.90
C GLY A 270 22.30 -14.56 14.08
N ASP A 271 22.15 -14.27 12.78
CA ASP A 271 23.23 -13.74 11.94
C ASP A 271 23.23 -12.20 11.96
N GLY A 272 23.71 -11.64 13.09
CA GLY A 272 23.72 -10.20 13.29
C GLY A 272 24.62 -9.44 12.32
N LYS A 273 25.61 -10.09 11.68
CA LYS A 273 26.47 -9.43 10.68
C LYS A 273 25.68 -9.21 9.39
N SER A 274 25.15 -10.28 8.81
CA SER A 274 24.36 -10.21 7.58
C SER A 274 23.11 -9.36 7.78
N ALA A 275 22.48 -9.43 8.96
CA ALA A 275 21.35 -8.58 9.33
C ALA A 275 21.68 -7.09 9.16
N ARG A 276 22.77 -6.62 9.78
CA ARG A 276 23.17 -5.20 9.70
C ARG A 276 23.47 -4.76 8.26
N GLU A 277 24.19 -5.58 7.51
CA GLU A 277 24.54 -5.28 6.11
C GLU A 277 23.30 -5.14 5.23
N HIS A 278 22.36 -6.10 5.31
CA HIS A 278 21.12 -6.08 4.53
C HIS A 278 20.17 -4.96 4.97
N ILE A 279 20.03 -4.73 6.28
CA ILE A 279 19.17 -3.66 6.81
C ILE A 279 19.69 -2.29 6.37
N ALA A 280 21.00 -2.03 6.51
CA ALA A 280 21.61 -0.77 6.08
C ALA A 280 21.47 -0.54 4.58
N ALA A 281 21.77 -1.55 3.76
CA ALA A 281 21.62 -1.46 2.31
C ALA A 281 20.16 -1.27 1.88
N GLY A 282 19.24 -1.96 2.55
CA GLY A 282 17.80 -1.79 2.35
C GLY A 282 17.37 -0.36 2.64
N LEU A 283 17.70 0.17 3.81
CA LEU A 283 17.30 1.50 4.26
C LEU A 283 17.84 2.62 3.37
N ALA A 284 19.08 2.49 2.88
CA ALA A 284 19.66 3.44 1.94
C ALA A 284 18.89 3.53 0.61
N GLY A 285 18.16 2.48 0.23
CA GLY A 285 17.36 2.42 -1.00
C GLY A 285 15.89 2.79 -0.85
N ILE A 286 15.39 3.05 0.37
CA ILE A 286 13.98 3.37 0.60
C ILE A 286 13.71 4.84 0.26
N PRO A 287 12.65 5.13 -0.52
CA PRO A 287 12.23 6.52 -0.74
C PRO A 287 11.93 7.24 0.57
N ALA A 288 12.36 8.51 0.70
CA ALA A 288 12.15 9.32 1.91
C ALA A 288 10.69 9.34 2.40
N LEU A 289 9.73 9.36 1.47
CA LEU A 289 8.30 9.29 1.80
C LEU A 289 7.92 8.01 2.57
N HIS A 290 8.45 6.85 2.17
CA HIS A 290 8.20 5.60 2.88
C HIS A 290 8.97 5.51 4.21
N LEU A 291 10.15 6.15 4.32
CA LEU A 291 10.86 6.26 5.61
C LEU A 291 10.08 7.06 6.65
N SER A 292 9.27 8.02 6.21
CA SER A 292 8.38 8.79 7.09
C SER A 292 7.02 8.15 7.32
N ALA A 293 6.69 7.08 6.61
CA ALA A 293 5.35 6.49 6.67
C ALA A 293 5.11 5.79 8.02
N PRO A 294 3.91 5.91 8.63
CA PRO A 294 3.64 5.30 9.93
C PRO A 294 3.91 3.79 9.99
N TRP A 295 3.65 3.11 8.88
CA TRP A 295 3.82 1.66 8.75
C TRP A 295 5.28 1.20 8.60
N ILE A 296 6.27 2.09 8.41
CA ILE A 296 7.67 1.68 8.29
C ILE A 296 8.18 0.98 9.57
N SER A 297 7.52 1.25 10.70
CA SER A 297 7.74 0.60 11.99
C SER A 297 7.55 -0.92 11.96
N ASP A 298 6.90 -1.47 10.92
CA ASP A 298 6.81 -2.91 10.71
C ASP A 298 8.11 -3.57 10.23
N TYR A 299 9.04 -2.77 9.70
CA TYR A 299 10.31 -3.23 9.14
C TYR A 299 11.51 -2.85 10.02
N VAL A 300 11.47 -1.68 10.64
CA VAL A 300 12.61 -1.13 11.37
C VAL A 300 12.18 -0.53 12.71
N SER A 301 13.05 -0.65 13.70
CA SER A 301 12.80 -0.06 15.01
C SER A 301 12.94 1.47 14.97
N PRO A 302 12.30 2.21 15.90
CA PRO A 302 12.50 3.65 16.04
C PRO A 302 13.96 4.04 16.29
N GLU A 303 14.76 3.17 16.91
CA GLU A 303 16.19 3.39 17.13
C GLU A 303 16.96 3.36 15.81
N GLN A 304 16.72 2.34 14.98
CA GLN A 304 17.33 2.22 13.65
C GLN A 304 16.94 3.39 12.73
N LEU A 305 15.70 3.89 12.84
CA LEU A 305 15.28 5.08 12.11
C LEU A 305 15.99 6.37 12.58
N ARG A 306 16.26 6.49 13.88
CA ARG A 306 17.01 7.63 14.44
C ARG A 306 18.47 7.65 13.99
N GLU A 307 19.11 6.49 13.93
CA GLU A 307 20.50 6.37 13.44
C GLU A 307 20.66 6.79 11.96
N LEU A 308 19.58 6.75 11.18
CA LEU A 308 19.56 7.10 9.76
C LEU A 308 19.08 8.53 9.48
N SER A 309 18.50 9.19 10.47
CA SER A 309 18.05 10.57 10.32
C SER A 309 19.29 11.47 10.45
N PRO A 310 19.60 12.32 9.46
CA PRO A 310 20.70 13.29 9.64
C PRO A 310 20.39 14.19 10.85
N PRO A 311 21.43 14.62 11.59
CA PRO A 311 21.28 15.49 12.76
C PRO A 311 20.63 16.84 12.43
#